data_AF-A0A3N0VYT0-F1
#
_entry.id   AF-A0A3N0VYT0-F1
#
_cell.length_a   1.000
_cell.length_b   1.000
_cell.length_c   1.000
_cell.angle_alpha   90.00
_cell.angle_beta   90.00
_cell.angle_gamma   90.00
#
_symmetry.space_group_name_H-M   'P 1'
#
loop_
_entity.id
_entity.type
_entity.pdbx_description
1 polymer ?
#
loop_
_entity_poly.entity_id
_entity_poly.type
_entity_poly.pdbx_seq_one_letter_code
_entity_poly.pdbx_strand_id
1 'polypeptide(L)'
;MIKKAYYYFFYKIYKSIEYTSDELGGKFWSDWKASLVLDVLFYFIITSLFIYYKIFFNRYIHLSESNFDIFLIIIPIILFNYFIFHHKYQWKNIVKEFDRLPREKNLLGGWIVFGIILFIIANLIFSFYLMSQIDWVQYR
;
A
#
# COMPACT_ATOMS: atom_id res chain seq x y z
N MET A 1 14.60 6.90 -11.03
CA MET A 1 14.78 5.66 -10.23
C MET A 1 13.53 5.30 -9.43
N ILE A 2 12.98 6.21 -8.62
CA ILE A 2 11.79 5.98 -7.78
C ILE A 2 10.56 5.49 -8.57
N LYS A 3 10.25 6.13 -9.71
CA LYS A 3 9.15 5.70 -10.60
C LYS A 3 9.23 4.21 -10.99
N LYS A 4 10.40 3.74 -11.39
CA LYS A 4 10.61 2.34 -11.80
C LYS A 4 10.48 1.38 -10.62
N ALA A 5 10.96 1.76 -9.44
CA ALA A 5 10.80 0.96 -8.22
C ALA A 5 9.31 0.82 -7.87
N TYR A 6 8.54 1.90 -7.97
CA TYR A 6 7.10 1.90 -7.75
C TYR A 6 6.36 0.99 -8.74
N TYR A 7 6.72 1.06 -10.04
CA TYR A 7 6.13 0.19 -11.06
C TYR A 7 6.51 -1.27 -10.86
N TYR A 8 7.74 -1.54 -10.43
CA TYR A 8 8.17 -2.88 -10.11
C TYR A 8 7.42 -3.44 -8.90
N PHE A 9 7.18 -2.62 -7.87
CA PHE A 9 6.39 -3.00 -6.71
C PHE A 9 4.95 -3.38 -7.10
N PHE A 10 4.29 -2.53 -7.91
CA PHE A 10 2.99 -2.86 -8.52
C PHE A 10 3.03 -4.18 -9.29
N TYR A 11 4.03 -4.36 -10.17
CA TYR A 11 4.19 -5.57 -10.98
C TYR A 11 4.30 -6.83 -10.10
N LYS A 12 5.06 -6.78 -9.01
CA LYS A 12 5.23 -7.94 -8.13
C LYS A 12 3.95 -8.30 -7.39
N ILE A 13 3.19 -7.30 -6.95
CA ILE A 13 1.84 -7.53 -6.39
C ILE A 13 0.93 -8.11 -7.47
N TYR A 14 0.90 -7.52 -8.67
CA TYR A 14 0.11 -7.99 -9.79
C TYR A 14 0.38 -9.46 -10.12
N LYS A 15 1.66 -9.86 -10.26
CA LYS A 15 2.03 -11.25 -10.56
C LYS A 15 1.67 -12.20 -9.43
N SER A 16 1.79 -11.76 -8.18
CA SER A 16 1.36 -12.57 -7.03
C SER A 16 -0.14 -12.81 -7.05
N ILE A 17 -0.93 -11.76 -7.32
CA ILE A 17 -2.39 -11.87 -7.41
C ILE A 17 -2.81 -12.70 -8.61
N GLU A 18 -2.17 -12.50 -9.77
CA GLU A 18 -2.44 -13.26 -11.00
C GLU A 18 -2.17 -14.75 -10.76
N TYR A 19 -1.04 -15.10 -10.14
CA TYR A 19 -0.70 -16.47 -9.78
C TYR A 19 -1.76 -17.12 -8.87
N THR A 20 -2.10 -16.47 -7.75
CA THR A 20 -3.10 -17.00 -6.81
C THR A 20 -4.50 -17.01 -7.43
N SER A 21 -4.81 -16.05 -8.30
CA SER A 21 -6.11 -15.98 -8.98
C SER A 21 -6.25 -17.03 -10.08
N ASP A 22 -5.15 -17.42 -10.74
CA ASP A 22 -5.13 -18.54 -11.70
C ASP A 22 -5.43 -19.87 -11.00
N GLU A 23 -4.88 -20.08 -9.80
CA GLU A 23 -5.13 -21.28 -8.99
C GLU A 23 -6.56 -21.35 -8.43
N LEU A 24 -7.17 -20.20 -8.12
CA LEU A 24 -8.48 -20.10 -7.46
C LEU A 24 -9.64 -19.73 -8.40
N GLY A 25 -9.42 -19.70 -9.72
CA GLY A 25 -10.46 -19.42 -10.72
C GLY A 25 -10.90 -17.95 -10.81
N GLY A 26 -10.09 -17.01 -10.33
CA GLY A 26 -10.42 -15.59 -10.15
C GLY A 26 -9.59 -14.60 -10.97
N LYS A 27 -9.01 -14.99 -12.12
CA LYS A 27 -8.03 -14.21 -12.92
C LYS A 27 -8.50 -12.82 -13.38
N PHE A 28 -9.77 -12.49 -13.21
CA PHE A 28 -10.29 -11.19 -13.60
C PHE A 28 -9.74 -10.07 -12.68
N TRP A 29 -9.48 -8.91 -13.29
CA TRP A 29 -9.19 -7.65 -12.60
C TRP A 29 -7.96 -7.68 -11.68
N SER A 30 -6.97 -8.53 -11.98
CA SER A 30 -5.71 -8.60 -11.23
C SER A 30 -4.96 -7.26 -11.16
N ASP A 31 -5.11 -6.41 -12.19
CA ASP A 31 -4.57 -5.04 -12.21
C ASP A 31 -5.21 -4.15 -11.16
N TRP A 32 -6.54 -4.13 -11.10
CA TRP A 32 -7.29 -3.34 -10.10
C TRP A 32 -7.05 -3.84 -8.68
N LYS A 33 -7.02 -5.16 -8.49
CA LYS A 33 -6.69 -5.78 -7.19
C LYS A 33 -5.28 -5.37 -6.75
N ALA A 34 -4.31 -5.33 -7.66
CA ALA A 34 -2.94 -4.91 -7.34
C ALA A 34 -2.87 -3.42 -6.97
N SER A 35 -3.58 -2.55 -7.69
CA SER A 35 -3.68 -1.13 -7.34
C SER A 35 -4.35 -0.94 -5.98
N LEU A 36 -5.41 -1.68 -5.68
CA LEU A 36 -6.08 -1.63 -4.39
C LEU A 36 -5.14 -2.03 -3.24
N VAL A 37 -4.33 -3.08 -3.42
CA VAL A 37 -3.33 -3.46 -2.41
C VAL A 37 -2.32 -2.33 -2.18
N LEU A 38 -1.88 -1.64 -3.23
CA LEU A 38 -1.03 -0.46 -3.09
C LEU A 38 -1.72 0.65 -2.28
N ASP A 39 -2.98 0.95 -2.59
CA ASP A 39 -3.76 1.96 -1.87
C ASP A 39 -3.86 1.62 -0.37
N VAL A 40 -4.12 0.35 -0.04
CA VAL A 40 -4.19 -0.14 1.35
C VAL A 40 -2.83 -0.03 2.05
N LEU A 41 -1.73 -0.38 1.39
CA LEU A 41 -0.39 -0.24 1.96
C LEU A 41 -0.01 1.22 2.22
N PHE A 42 -0.40 2.14 1.33
CA PHE A 42 -0.25 3.57 1.57
C PHE A 42 -1.08 4.04 2.76
N TYR A 43 -2.33 3.58 2.84
CA TYR A 43 -3.21 3.89 3.97
C TYR A 43 -2.62 3.41 5.30
N PHE A 44 -2.00 2.23 5.33
CA PHE A 44 -1.30 1.72 6.53
C PHE A 44 -0.15 2.64 6.94
N ILE A 45 0.69 3.07 6.00
CA ILE A 45 1.80 3.99 6.31
C ILE A 45 1.27 5.30 6.90
N ILE A 46 0.25 5.91 6.27
CA ILE A 46 -0.32 7.18 6.73
C ILE A 46 -0.96 7.03 8.11
N THR A 47 -1.70 5.94 8.33
CA THR A 47 -2.31 5.63 9.63
C THR A 47 -1.24 5.49 10.72
N SER A 48 -0.16 4.74 10.46
CA SER A 48 0.96 4.62 11.40
C SER A 48 1.59 5.98 11.71
N LEU A 49 1.84 6.80 10.70
CA LEU A 49 2.42 8.15 10.89
C LEU A 49 1.50 9.06 11.71
N PHE A 50 0.19 9.02 11.46
CA PHE A 50 -0.79 9.77 12.24
C PHE A 50 -0.79 9.32 13.70
N ILE A 51 -0.74 8.01 13.95
CA ILE A 51 -0.65 7.45 15.31
C ILE A 51 0.64 7.93 16.01
N TYR A 52 1.80 7.84 15.35
CA TYR A 52 3.05 8.34 15.93
C TYR A 52 3.00 9.84 16.21
N TYR A 53 2.44 10.62 15.28
CA TYR A 53 2.28 12.06 15.48
C TYR A 53 1.41 12.36 16.72
N LYS A 54 0.29 11.64 16.86
CA LYS A 54 -0.60 11.76 18.02
C LYS A 54 0.10 11.39 19.32
N ILE A 55 0.91 10.32 19.34
CA ILE A 55 1.59 9.84 20.55
C ILE A 55 2.70 10.80 21.00
N PHE A 56 3.53 11.25 20.06
CA PHE A 56 4.78 11.96 20.36
C PHE A 56 4.68 13.49 20.34
N PHE A 57 3.77 14.06 19.55
CA PHE A 57 3.72 15.52 19.33
C PHE A 57 2.44 16.15 19.83
N ASN A 58 1.26 15.58 19.53
CA ASN A 58 -0.01 16.17 19.93
C ASN A 58 -1.06 15.11 20.27
N ARG A 59 -1.24 14.83 21.56
CA ARG A 59 -2.19 13.81 22.05
C ARG A 59 -3.66 14.22 21.95
N TYR A 60 -3.93 15.52 21.82
CA TYR A 60 -5.27 16.09 21.69
C TYR A 60 -5.75 16.13 20.23
N ILE A 61 -4.91 15.73 19.26
CA ILE A 61 -5.35 15.67 17.86
C ILE A 61 -6.32 14.52 17.67
N HIS A 62 -7.47 14.84 17.07
CA HIS A 62 -8.50 13.90 16.68
C HIS A 62 -8.94 14.21 15.25
N LEU A 63 -9.30 13.19 14.50
CA LEU A 63 -9.95 13.37 13.21
C LEU A 63 -11.37 13.89 13.44
N SER A 64 -11.95 14.63 12.50
CA SER A 64 -13.33 15.08 12.63
C SER A 64 -14.28 13.88 12.71
N GLU A 65 -15.37 14.05 13.46
CA GLU A 65 -16.41 13.01 13.61
C GLU A 65 -17.03 12.60 12.27
N SER A 66 -16.96 13.47 11.26
CA SER A 66 -17.52 13.25 9.93
C SER A 66 -16.74 12.25 9.06
N ASN A 67 -15.55 11.81 9.49
CA ASN A 67 -14.59 11.04 8.68
C ASN A 67 -14.16 11.70 7.36
N PHE A 68 -14.53 12.97 7.12
CA PHE A 68 -14.22 13.68 5.89
C PHE A 68 -12.71 13.78 5.64
N ASP A 69 -11.92 13.93 6.71
CA ASP A 69 -10.47 13.99 6.68
C ASP A 69 -9.84 12.72 6.07
N ILE A 70 -10.46 11.56 6.31
CA ILE A 70 -10.01 10.27 5.76
C ILE A 70 -10.20 10.26 4.24
N PHE A 71 -11.36 10.70 3.75
CA PHE A 71 -11.64 10.78 2.31
C PHE A 71 -10.72 11.76 1.60
N LEU A 72 -10.43 12.90 2.24
CA LEU A 72 -9.52 13.92 1.71
C LEU A 72 -8.11 13.36 1.45
N ILE A 73 -7.66 12.40 2.26
CA ILE A 73 -6.37 11.73 2.12
C ILE A 73 -6.42 10.58 1.12
N ILE A 74 -7.45 9.73 1.18
CA ILE A 74 -7.52 8.49 0.39
C ILE A 74 -7.81 8.78 -1.10
N ILE A 75 -8.71 9.71 -1.40
CA ILE A 75 -9.13 10.00 -2.78
C ILE A 75 -7.95 10.40 -3.68
N PRO A 76 -7.05 11.33 -3.28
CA PRO A 76 -5.87 11.66 -4.06
C PRO A 76 -4.96 10.46 -4.36
N ILE A 77 -4.80 9.53 -3.41
CA ILE A 77 -3.96 8.34 -3.58
C ILE A 77 -4.55 7.42 -4.65
N ILE A 78 -5.86 7.14 -4.54
CA ILE A 78 -6.57 6.32 -5.52
C ILE A 78 -6.51 6.96 -6.91
N LEU A 79 -6.76 8.27 -7.01
CA LEU A 79 -6.68 9.00 -8.28
C LEU A 79 -5.27 8.95 -8.88
N PHE A 80 -4.24 9.15 -8.05
CA PHE A 80 -2.85 9.06 -8.49
C PHE A 80 -2.51 7.67 -9.05
N ASN A 81 -2.90 6.62 -8.34
CA ASN A 81 -2.68 5.23 -8.77
C ASN A 81 -3.48 4.90 -10.02
N TYR A 82 -4.70 5.40 -10.14
CA TYR A 82 -5.49 5.32 -11.36
C TYR A 82 -4.78 5.94 -12.57
N PHE A 83 -4.28 7.17 -12.46
CA PHE A 83 -3.59 7.84 -13.56
C PHE A 83 -2.29 7.15 -13.97
N ILE A 84 -1.62 6.50 -13.02
CA ILE A 84 -0.38 5.79 -13.27
C ILE A 84 -0.61 4.43 -13.93
N PHE A 85 -1.54 3.62 -13.40
CA PHE A 85 -1.67 2.22 -13.81
C PHE A 85 -2.81 2.01 -14.82
N HIS A 86 -3.96 2.63 -14.59
CA HIS A 86 -5.18 2.31 -15.34
C HIS A 86 -5.43 3.27 -16.50
N HIS A 87 -5.07 4.54 -16.38
CA HIS A 87 -5.24 5.50 -17.46
C HIS A 87 -4.43 5.06 -18.70
N LYS A 88 -5.13 4.96 -19.84
CA LYS A 88 -4.58 4.46 -21.12
C LYS A 88 -3.96 3.06 -21.03
N TYR A 89 -4.41 2.22 -20.08
CA TYR A 89 -3.95 0.85 -19.89
C TYR A 89 -2.44 0.71 -19.67
N GLN A 90 -1.82 1.70 -19.00
CA GLN A 90 -0.37 1.74 -18.75
C GLN A 90 0.17 0.51 -18.01
N TRP A 91 -0.64 -0.12 -17.17
CA TRP A 91 -0.30 -1.35 -16.45
C TRP A 91 0.19 -2.46 -17.40
N LYS A 92 -0.35 -2.56 -18.62
CA LYS A 92 0.08 -3.56 -19.61
C LYS A 92 1.53 -3.37 -20.03
N ASN A 93 1.93 -2.11 -20.21
CA ASN A 93 3.30 -1.77 -20.58
C ASN A 93 4.28 -2.06 -19.43
N ILE A 94 3.85 -1.78 -18.19
CA ILE A 94 4.61 -2.08 -16.99
C ILE A 94 4.87 -3.59 -16.87
N VAL A 95 3.82 -4.41 -16.99
CA VAL A 95 3.93 -5.88 -16.95
C VAL A 95 4.86 -6.38 -18.05
N LYS A 96 4.67 -5.91 -19.29
CA LYS A 96 5.51 -6.29 -20.43
C LYS A 96 6.99 -5.90 -20.26
N GLU A 97 7.28 -4.78 -19.60
CA GLU A 97 8.66 -4.36 -19.31
C GLU A 97 9.32 -5.34 -18.31
N PHE A 98 8.61 -5.68 -17.23
CA PHE A 98 9.19 -6.46 -16.13
C PHE A 98 9.11 -7.98 -16.32
N ASP A 99 8.23 -8.49 -17.18
CA ASP A 99 8.21 -9.90 -17.61
C ASP A 99 9.51 -10.30 -18.33
N ARG A 100 10.23 -9.32 -18.90
CA ARG A 100 11.52 -9.53 -19.59
C ARG A 100 12.71 -9.64 -18.63
N LEU A 101 12.50 -9.48 -17.32
CA LEU A 101 13.59 -9.55 -16.36
C LEU A 101 14.14 -10.99 -16.23
N PRO A 102 15.47 -11.15 -16.06
CA PRO A 102 16.05 -12.45 -15.73
C PRO A 102 15.45 -13.03 -14.46
N ARG A 103 15.25 -14.36 -14.43
CA ARG A 103 14.60 -15.08 -13.33
C ARG A 103 15.23 -14.79 -11.97
N GLU A 104 16.56 -14.77 -11.90
CA GLU A 104 17.32 -14.49 -10.67
C GLU A 104 17.01 -13.11 -10.08
N LYS A 105 17.01 -12.07 -10.94
CA LYS A 105 16.68 -10.70 -10.54
C LYS A 105 15.22 -10.58 -10.09
N ASN A 106 14.32 -11.32 -10.74
CA ASN A 106 12.91 -11.31 -10.39
C ASN A 106 12.60 -12.02 -9.05
N LEU A 107 13.37 -13.06 -8.70
CA LEU A 107 13.26 -13.75 -7.42
C LEU A 107 13.73 -12.86 -6.25
N LEU A 108 14.93 -12.28 -6.37
CA LEU A 108 15.47 -11.38 -5.35
C LEU A 108 14.55 -10.18 -5.12
N GLY A 109 14.07 -9.55 -6.20
CA GLY A 109 13.15 -8.43 -6.08
C GLY A 109 11.78 -8.82 -5.49
N GLY A 110 11.36 -10.08 -5.62
CA GLY A 110 10.18 -10.60 -4.93
C GLY A 110 10.33 -10.64 -3.42
N TRP A 111 11.45 -11.17 -2.93
CA TRP A 111 11.74 -11.18 -1.48
C TRP A 111 11.84 -9.77 -0.90
N ILE A 112 12.40 -8.83 -1.65
CA ILE A 112 12.45 -7.40 -1.24
C ILE A 112 11.04 -6.82 -1.11
N VAL A 113 10.18 -7.00 -2.11
CA VAL A 113 8.79 -6.50 -2.07
C VAL A 113 8.02 -7.13 -0.92
N PHE A 114 8.15 -8.44 -0.71
CA PHE A 114 7.53 -9.14 0.42
C PHE A 114 8.01 -8.59 1.77
N GLY A 115 9.32 -8.39 1.93
CA GLY A 115 9.89 -7.80 3.15
C GLY A 115 9.38 -6.39 3.44
N ILE A 116 9.21 -5.55 2.41
CA ILE A 116 8.62 -4.22 2.55
C ILE A 116 7.16 -4.30 3.01
N ILE A 117 6.35 -5.17 2.41
CA ILE A 117 4.95 -5.36 2.81
C ILE A 117 4.87 -5.81 4.27
N LEU A 118 5.68 -6.79 4.66
CA LEU A 118 5.74 -7.28 6.04
C LEU A 118 6.15 -6.16 7.01
N PHE A 119 7.14 -5.35 6.64
CA PHE A 119 7.57 -4.21 7.43
C PHE A 119 6.47 -3.17 7.62
N ILE A 120 5.71 -2.83 6.57
CA ILE A 120 4.58 -1.89 6.66
C ILE A 120 3.51 -2.43 7.63
N ILE A 121 3.16 -3.71 7.51
CA ILE A 121 2.16 -4.35 8.40
C ILE A 121 2.66 -4.38 9.84
N ALA A 122 3.90 -4.81 10.07
CA ALA A 122 4.51 -4.83 11.40
C ALA A 122 4.58 -3.42 12.02
N ASN A 123 4.92 -2.41 11.22
CA ASN A 123 4.94 -1.01 11.65
C ASN A 123 3.55 -0.52 12.06
N LEU A 124 2.50 -0.89 11.33
CA LEU A 124 1.12 -0.57 11.70
C LEU A 124 0.72 -1.23 13.02
N ILE A 125 0.98 -2.53 13.16
CA ILE A 125 0.71 -3.26 14.42
C ILE A 125 1.45 -2.61 15.59
N PHE A 126 2.72 -2.27 15.40
CA PHE A 126 3.52 -1.60 16.41
C PHE A 126 2.98 -0.21 16.78
N SER A 127 2.50 0.57 15.80
CA SER A 127 1.89 1.87 16.07
C SER A 127 0.64 1.74 16.96
N PHE A 128 -0.24 0.76 16.67
CA PHE A 128 -1.41 0.49 17.51
C PHE A 128 -1.04 -0.03 18.89
N TYR A 129 0.02 -0.84 19.00
CA TYR A 129 0.55 -1.29 20.29
C TYR A 129 1.03 -0.11 21.15
N LEU A 130 1.77 0.85 20.58
CA LEU A 130 2.15 2.05 21.33
C LEU A 130 0.91 2.88 21.72
N MET A 131 -0.07 2.97 20.81
CA MET A 131 -1.31 3.69 21.08
C MET A 131 -2.09 3.08 22.23
N SER A 132 -2.14 1.75 22.36
CA SER A 132 -2.90 1.06 23.40
C SER A 132 -2.30 1.18 24.81
N GLN A 133 -1.03 1.58 24.92
CA GLN A 133 -0.37 1.80 26.21
C GLN A 133 -0.73 3.13 26.90
N ILE A 134 -1.42 4.03 26.20
CA ILE A 134 -1.74 5.37 26.69
C ILE A 134 -3.17 5.41 27.22
N ASP A 135 -3.35 6.01 28.40
CA ASP A 135 -4.69 6.32 28.93
C ASP A 135 -5.28 7.54 28.22
N TRP A 136 -6.07 7.28 27.18
CA TRP A 136 -6.69 8.31 26.34
C TRP A 136 -7.81 9.09 27.03
N VAL A 137 -8.32 8.64 28.19
CA VAL A 137 -9.36 9.37 28.93
C VAL A 137 -8.87 10.75 29.36
N GLN A 138 -7.56 10.88 29.58
CA GLN A 138 -6.91 12.13 29.99
C GLN A 138 -6.76 13.15 28.84
N TYR A 139 -7.01 12.74 27.58
CA TYR A 139 -6.76 13.54 26.37
C TYR A 139 -8.00 13.67 25.47
N ARG A 140 -9.19 13.42 26.04
CA ARG A 140 -10.49 13.67 25.40
C ARG A 140 -10.89 15.13 25.53
#